data_AF-A0A7X1AWQ1-F1
#
_entry.id   AF-A0A7X1AWQ1-F1
#
_cell.length_a   1.000
_cell.length_b   1.000
_cell.length_c   1.000
_cell.angle_alpha   90.00
_cell.angle_beta   90.00
_cell.angle_gamma   90.00
#
_symmetry.space_group_name_H-M   'P 1'
#
loop_
_entity.id
_entity.type
_entity.pdbx_description
1 polymer ?
#
loop_
_entity_poly.entity_id
_entity_poly.type
_entity_poly.pdbx_seq_one_letter_code
_entity_poly.pdbx_strand_id
1 'polypeptide(L)'
;MKSAYELAMERLEKDEPSTRELSDEQKQKLEEISQTYRAKVAEREVFLQGKIVAARASGNGAEVDALERELREEKRRLEEECEEKKNGVRQG
;
A
#
# COMPACT_ATOMS: atom_id res chain seq x y z
N MET A 1 -30.39 -3.47 13.69
CA MET A 1 -30.12 -2.21 14.42
C MET A 1 -28.98 -1.54 13.68
N LYS A 2 -29.17 -0.31 13.18
CA LYS A 2 -28.07 0.44 12.58
C LYS A 2 -27.07 0.82 13.68
N SER A 3 -25.78 0.73 13.38
CA SER A 3 -24.74 1.13 14.33
C SER A 3 -24.83 2.63 14.57
N ALA A 4 -24.51 3.09 15.79
CA ALA A 4 -24.46 4.53 16.13
C ALA A 4 -23.55 5.32 15.15
N TYR A 5 -22.63 4.61 14.53
CA TYR A 5 -21.72 5.10 13.51
C TYR A 5 -22.39 5.42 12.17
N GLU A 6 -23.23 4.52 11.67
CA GLU A 6 -23.99 4.70 10.43
C GLU A 6 -24.96 5.87 10.53
N LEU A 7 -25.50 6.09 11.73
CA LEU A 7 -26.41 7.21 12.02
C LEU A 7 -25.69 8.57 12.08
N ALA A 8 -24.40 8.59 12.43
CA ALA A 8 -23.59 9.80 12.46
C ALA A 8 -23.19 10.23 11.05
N MET A 9 -22.90 9.27 10.17
CA MET A 9 -22.55 9.53 8.77
C MET A 9 -23.76 10.01 7.95
N GLU A 10 -24.96 9.46 8.17
CA GLU A 10 -26.21 9.96 7.56
C GLU A 10 -26.50 11.45 7.87
N ARG A 11 -25.93 11.99 8.96
CA ARG A 11 -26.09 13.40 9.34
C ARG A 11 -25.03 14.28 8.68
N LEU A 12 -23.81 13.77 8.53
CA LEU A 12 -22.69 14.50 7.92
C LEU A 12 -22.90 14.72 6.41
N GLU A 13 -23.46 13.73 5.70
CA GLU A 13 -23.76 13.84 4.26
C GLU A 13 -24.81 14.92 3.91
N LYS A 14 -25.61 15.37 4.89
CA LYS A 14 -26.66 16.39 4.66
C LYS A 14 -26.15 17.83 4.69
N ASP A 15 -24.99 18.09 5.28
CA ASP A 15 -24.58 19.46 5.63
C ASP A 15 -23.57 20.09 4.66
N GLU A 16 -22.85 19.34 3.80
CA GLU A 16 -21.89 19.92 2.82
C GLU A 16 -21.88 19.24 1.43
N PRO A 17 -22.30 19.93 0.34
CA PRO A 17 -22.37 19.34 -1.00
C PRO A 17 -21.22 19.75 -1.95
N SER A 18 -19.94 19.69 -1.54
CA SER A 18 -18.84 20.09 -2.46
C SER A 18 -17.46 19.44 -2.31
N THR A 19 -17.27 18.48 -1.42
CA THR A 19 -16.19 17.48 -1.52
C THR A 19 -16.79 16.16 -1.10
N ARG A 20 -16.80 15.13 -1.97
CA ARG A 20 -17.18 13.77 -1.53
C ARG A 20 -16.19 13.34 -0.45
N GLU A 21 -16.55 13.57 0.80
CA GLU A 21 -15.81 13.04 1.93
C GLU A 21 -15.81 11.52 1.80
N LEU A 22 -14.65 10.89 1.96
CA LEU A 22 -14.56 9.44 1.95
C LEU A 22 -15.43 8.91 3.08
N SER A 23 -16.28 7.93 2.77
CA SER A 23 -16.99 7.20 3.81
C SER A 23 -15.97 6.53 4.72
N ASP A 24 -16.36 6.28 5.95
CA ASP A 24 -15.43 5.67 6.88
C ASP A 24 -15.06 4.23 6.51
N GLU A 25 -15.96 3.52 5.83
CA GLU A 25 -15.62 2.24 5.20
C GLU A 25 -14.56 2.39 4.12
N GLN A 26 -14.62 3.46 3.31
CA GLN A 26 -13.58 3.76 2.32
C GLN A 26 -12.26 4.09 3.02
N LYS A 27 -12.27 4.92 4.08
CA LYS A 27 -11.06 5.23 4.86
C LYS A 27 -10.44 3.98 5.47
N GLN A 28 -11.25 3.11 6.07
CA GLN A 28 -10.78 1.85 6.66
C GLN A 28 -10.16 0.95 5.59
N LYS A 29 -10.83 0.77 4.44
CA LYS A 29 -10.29 -0.03 3.32
C LYS A 29 -8.97 0.54 2.79
N LEU A 30 -8.84 1.87 2.69
CA LEU A 30 -7.60 2.53 2.26
C LEU A 30 -6.44 2.27 3.24
N GLU A 31 -6.72 2.30 4.53
CA GLU A 31 -5.74 2.00 5.58
C GLU A 31 -5.32 0.52 5.53
N GLU A 32 -6.28 -0.41 5.42
CA GLU A 32 -6.02 -1.84 5.29
C GLU A 32 -5.17 -2.16 4.04
N ILE A 33 -5.47 -1.53 2.90
CA ILE A 33 -4.65 -1.62 1.69
C ILE A 33 -3.24 -1.10 1.99
N SER A 34 -3.11 0.09 2.57
CA SER A 34 -1.81 0.69 2.88
C SER A 34 -0.95 -0.21 3.77
N GLN A 35 -1.53 -0.76 4.83
CA GLN A 35 -0.84 -1.67 5.75
C GLN A 35 -0.42 -2.96 5.07
N THR A 36 -1.31 -3.55 4.25
CA THR A 36 -1.04 -4.77 3.49
C THR A 36 0.15 -4.57 2.54
N TYR A 37 0.16 -3.49 1.76
CA TYR A 37 1.24 -3.23 0.81
C TYR A 37 2.55 -2.85 1.50
N ARG A 38 2.48 -2.12 2.63
CA ARG A 38 3.66 -1.86 3.45
C ARG A 38 4.30 -3.15 3.95
N ALA A 39 3.49 -4.11 4.41
CA ALA A 39 3.99 -5.42 4.84
C ALA A 39 4.64 -6.19 3.67
N LYS A 40 4.01 -6.21 2.49
CA LYS A 40 4.57 -6.84 1.28
C LYS A 40 5.91 -6.23 0.87
N VAL A 41 6.01 -4.90 0.89
CA VAL A 41 7.27 -4.20 0.57
C VAL A 41 8.36 -4.58 1.57
N ALA A 42 8.05 -4.55 2.87
CA ALA A 42 9.00 -4.91 3.91
C ALA A 42 9.50 -6.36 3.79
N GLU A 43 8.60 -7.30 3.48
CA GLU A 43 8.97 -8.71 3.25
C GLU A 43 9.96 -8.84 2.08
N ARG A 44 9.69 -8.15 0.95
CA ARG A 44 10.55 -8.16 -0.23
C ARG A 44 11.90 -7.49 0.04
N GLU A 45 11.91 -6.39 0.77
CA GLU A 45 13.13 -5.72 1.20
C GLU A 45 14.00 -6.64 2.03
N VAL A 46 13.47 -7.24 3.08
CA VAL A 46 14.22 -8.13 3.97
C VAL A 46 14.81 -9.32 3.19
N PHE A 47 14.00 -9.94 2.33
CA PHE A 47 14.44 -11.08 1.52
C PHE A 47 15.58 -10.72 0.56
N LEU A 48 15.42 -9.65 -0.23
CA LEU A 48 16.42 -9.25 -1.23
C LEU A 48 17.66 -8.64 -0.59
N GLN A 49 17.53 -7.90 0.52
CA GLN A 49 18.67 -7.41 1.28
C GLN A 49 19.54 -8.56 1.80
N GLY A 50 18.93 -9.65 2.28
CA GLY A 50 19.69 -10.84 2.68
C GLY A 50 20.54 -11.41 1.54
N LYS A 51 19.97 -11.48 0.32
CA LYS A 51 20.72 -11.92 -0.87
C LYS A 51 21.80 -10.93 -1.28
N ILE A 52 21.52 -9.63 -1.25
CA ILE A 52 22.49 -8.58 -1.57
C ILE A 52 23.70 -8.66 -0.63
N VAL A 53 23.47 -8.83 0.66
CA VAL A 53 24.55 -9.00 1.65
C VAL A 53 25.39 -10.25 1.33
N ALA A 54 24.75 -11.37 0.98
CA ALA A 54 25.45 -12.59 0.59
C ALA A 54 26.29 -12.41 -0.70
N ALA A 55 25.72 -11.77 -1.72
CA ALA A 55 26.41 -11.49 -2.99
C ALA A 55 27.59 -10.50 -2.81
N ARG A 56 27.43 -9.51 -1.92
CA ARG A 56 28.53 -8.60 -1.54
C ARG A 56 29.65 -9.38 -0.83
N ALA A 57 29.30 -10.28 0.09
CA ALA A 57 30.29 -11.09 0.81
C ALA A 57 31.04 -12.06 -0.11
N SER A 58 30.42 -12.54 -1.20
CA SER A 58 31.06 -13.38 -2.20
C SER A 58 31.84 -12.60 -3.27
N GLY A 59 31.82 -11.26 -3.23
CA GLY A 59 32.47 -10.41 -4.22
C GLY A 59 31.77 -10.39 -5.58
N ASN A 60 30.53 -10.89 -5.67
CA ASN A 60 29.78 -10.96 -6.92
C ASN A 60 29.04 -9.64 -7.22
N GLY A 61 29.79 -8.63 -7.67
CA GLY A 61 29.23 -7.30 -7.97
C GLY A 61 28.10 -7.31 -9.00
N ALA A 62 28.18 -8.16 -10.02
CA ALA A 62 27.14 -8.27 -11.04
C ALA A 62 25.81 -8.77 -10.46
N GLU A 63 25.86 -9.70 -9.51
CA GLU A 63 24.67 -10.19 -8.80
C GLU A 63 24.10 -9.13 -7.85
N VAL A 64 24.96 -8.35 -7.18
CA VAL A 64 24.53 -7.21 -6.36
C VAL A 64 23.73 -6.22 -7.20
N ASP A 65 24.25 -5.80 -8.36
CA ASP A 65 23.58 -4.85 -9.24
C ASP A 65 22.23 -5.41 -9.76
N ALA A 66 22.19 -6.71 -10.08
CA ALA A 66 20.96 -7.37 -10.51
C ALA A 66 19.90 -7.40 -9.40
N LEU A 67 20.28 -7.77 -8.18
CA LEU A 67 19.39 -7.83 -7.01
C LEU A 67 18.90 -6.43 -6.59
N GLU A 68 19.74 -5.40 -6.69
CA GLU A 68 19.34 -4.01 -6.44
C GLU A 68 18.39 -3.46 -7.49
N ARG A 69 18.53 -3.89 -8.76
CA ARG A 69 17.55 -3.59 -9.81
C ARG A 69 16.22 -4.29 -9.53
N GLU A 70 16.27 -5.59 -9.22
CA GLU A 70 15.08 -6.38 -8.87
C GLU A 70 14.31 -5.75 -7.70
N LEU A 71 15.01 -5.36 -6.62
CA LEU A 71 14.39 -4.71 -5.47
C LEU A 71 13.66 -3.41 -5.85
N ARG A 72 14.25 -2.60 -6.73
CA ARG A 72 13.63 -1.35 -7.19
C ARG A 72 12.38 -1.59 -8.04
N GLU A 73 12.44 -2.57 -8.93
CA GLU A 73 11.31 -2.93 -9.80
C GLU A 73 10.15 -3.52 -9.00
N GLU A 74 10.41 -4.42 -8.06
CA GLU A 74 9.40 -5.02 -7.19
C GLU A 74 8.72 -3.98 -6.30
N LYS A 75 9.49 -3.04 -5.72
CA LYS A 75 8.93 -1.93 -4.95
C LYS A 75 7.99 -1.07 -5.79
N ARG A 76 8.45 -0.64 -6.97
CA ARG A 76 7.65 0.19 -7.88
C ARG A 76 6.34 -0.52 -8.23
N ARG A 77 6.42 -1.80 -8.58
CA ARG A 77 5.24 -2.60 -8.91
C ARG A 77 4.25 -2.70 -7.74
N LEU A 78 4.73 -2.91 -6.52
CA LEU A 78 3.88 -2.97 -5.33
C LEU A 78 3.24 -1.61 -5.01
N GLU A 79 3.96 -0.51 -5.21
CA GLU A 79 3.43 0.85 -5.04
C GLU A 79 2.36 1.17 -6.09
N GLU A 80 2.59 0.81 -7.36
CA GLU A 80 1.61 0.92 -8.45
C GLU A 80 0.33 0.14 -8.12
N GLU A 81 0.45 -1.14 -7.74
CA GLU A 81 -0.71 -1.97 -7.38
C GLU A 81 -1.44 -1.45 -6.14
N CYS A 82 -0.71 -0.88 -5.17
CA CYS A 82 -1.28 -0.24 -3.98
C CYS A 82 -2.16 0.96 -4.38
N GLU A 83 -1.62 1.86 -5.22
CA GLU A 83 -2.36 3.05 -5.65
C GLU A 83 -3.53 2.70 -6.59
N GLU A 84 -3.39 1.71 -7.46
CA GLU A 84 -4.52 1.19 -8.26
C GLU A 84 -5.68 0.73 -7.36
N LYS A 85 -5.38 -0.04 -6.32
CA LYS A 85 -6.40 -0.52 -5.38
C LYS A 85 -7.02 0.61 -4.57
N LYS A 86 -6.21 1.56 -4.10
CA LYS A 86 -6.74 2.75 -3.39
C LYS A 86 -7.62 3.60 -4.30
N ASN A 87 -7.23 3.78 -5.56
CA ASN A 87 -8.04 4.51 -6.53
C ASN A 87 -9.38 3.80 -6.79
N GLY A 88 -9.39 2.47 -6.85
CA GLY A 88 -10.63 1.70 -6.90
C GLY A 88 -11.55 1.98 -5.71
N VAL A 89 -11.01 2.09 -4.50
CA VAL A 89 -11.80 2.45 -3.29
C VAL A 89 -12.28 3.91 -3.30
N ARG A 90 -11.48 4.83 -3.87
CA ARG A 90 -11.86 6.26 -3.97
C ARG A 90 -12.93 6.51 -5.04
N GLN A 91 -12.95 5.70 -6.11
CA GLN A 91 -13.86 5.85 -7.24
C GLN A 91 -15.15 5.05 -7.12
N GLY A 92 -15.18 4.01 -6.28
CA GLY A 92 -16.37 3.20 -5.97
C GLY A 92 -17.11 3.73 -4.76
#